data_AF-A0A7I7WKQ5-F1
#
_entry.id   AF-A0A7I7WKQ5-F1
#
_cell.length_a   1.000
_cell.length_b   1.000
_cell.length_c   1.000
_cell.angle_alpha   90.00
_cell.angle_beta   90.00
_cell.angle_gamma   90.00
#
_symmetry.space_group_name_H-M   'P 1'
#
loop_
_entity.id
_entity.type
_entity.pdbx_description
1 polymer ?
#
loop_
_entity_poly.entity_id
_entity_poly.type
_entity_poly.pdbx_seq_one_letter_code
_entity_poly.pdbx_strand_id
1 'polypeptide(L)'
;MAAAVKTLGDRMAEEFMSEAQLVGNSSERIGRLLDRVWNAHRGPLFTAALELWVAARTDAALRAAMNDVANAQAVSITEATVGAFPDLASRPGFAEWVMIGLATLRGLAMSNLGESLDPDALWLIARPQLLESFDSLFGESAPDT
;
A
#
# COMPACT_ATOMS: atom_id res chain seq x y z
N MET A 1 17.21 -6.05 -17.60
CA MET A 1 15.82 -5.84 -17.13
C MET A 1 15.62 -6.37 -15.73
N ALA A 2 15.89 -7.65 -15.42
CA ALA A 2 15.75 -8.18 -14.05
C ALA A 2 16.49 -7.38 -12.96
N ALA A 3 17.74 -6.94 -13.22
CA ALA A 3 18.48 -6.08 -12.29
C ALA A 3 17.81 -4.71 -12.06
N ALA A 4 17.26 -4.10 -13.12
CA ALA A 4 16.54 -2.82 -13.02
C ALA A 4 15.21 -2.96 -12.27
N VAL A 5 14.51 -4.08 -12.49
CA VAL A 5 13.29 -4.45 -11.77
C VAL A 5 13.58 -4.66 -10.29
N LYS A 6 14.68 -5.36 -9.95
CA LYS A 6 15.13 -5.52 -8.56
C LYS A 6 15.48 -4.18 -7.93
N THR A 7 16.28 -3.34 -8.59
CA THR A 7 16.63 -2.01 -8.09
C THR A 7 15.40 -1.11 -7.88
N LEU A 8 14.41 -1.20 -8.77
CA LEU A 8 13.13 -0.51 -8.61
C LEU A 8 12.39 -1.03 -7.35
N GLY A 9 12.32 -2.35 -7.18
CA GLY A 9 11.73 -2.99 -6.01
C GLY A 9 12.41 -2.58 -4.70
N ASP A 10 13.74 -2.64 -4.66
CA ASP A 10 14.55 -2.25 -3.50
C ASP A 10 14.29 -0.77 -3.12
N ARG A 11 14.23 0.14 -4.10
CA ARG A 11 13.94 1.57 -3.86
C ARG A 11 12.52 1.83 -3.35
N MET A 12 11.52 1.16 -3.92
CA MET A 12 10.14 1.28 -3.43
C MET A 12 10.01 0.78 -1.99
N ALA A 13 10.74 -0.28 -1.63
CA ALA A 13 10.77 -0.79 -0.27
C ALA A 13 11.50 0.17 0.70
N GLU A 14 12.62 0.76 0.27
CA GLU A 14 13.34 1.78 1.05
C GLU A 14 12.47 3.02 1.32
N GLU A 15 11.78 3.55 0.30
CA GLU A 15 10.84 4.66 0.45
C GLU A 15 9.73 4.33 1.46
N PHE A 16 9.21 3.10 1.41
CA PHE A 16 8.18 2.63 2.33
C PHE A 16 8.68 2.47 3.78
N MET A 17 9.93 2.04 3.97
CA MET A 17 10.50 1.70 5.29
C MET A 17 11.24 2.85 5.99
N SER A 18 11.57 3.94 5.29
CA SER A 18 12.52 4.95 5.77
C SER A 18 12.02 5.91 6.86
N GLU A 19 10.78 5.82 7.35
CA GLU A 19 10.22 6.86 8.24
C GLU A 19 9.66 6.36 9.58
N ALA A 20 10.00 7.14 10.61
CA ALA A 20 9.76 7.02 12.05
C ALA A 20 8.43 6.36 12.47
N GLN A 21 8.49 5.71 13.64
CA GLN A 21 7.39 5.10 14.40
C GLN A 21 6.10 5.90 14.21
N LEU A 22 5.03 5.24 13.76
CA LEU A 22 3.71 5.85 13.71
C LEU A 22 3.30 6.17 15.15
N VAL A 23 3.29 7.45 15.51
CA VAL A 23 2.88 7.91 16.85
C VAL A 23 1.39 8.21 16.84
N GLY A 24 0.69 7.81 17.90
CA GLY A 24 -0.73 8.03 18.09
C GLY A 24 -1.50 6.76 18.44
N ASN A 25 -2.82 6.89 18.57
CA ASN A 25 -3.73 5.75 18.67
C ASN A 25 -3.78 4.98 17.34
N SER A 26 -4.38 3.79 17.35
CA SER A 26 -4.39 2.90 16.18
C SER A 26 -5.00 3.53 14.91
N SER A 27 -6.02 4.38 15.05
CA SER A 27 -6.66 5.10 13.93
C SER A 27 -5.77 6.22 13.38
N GLU A 28 -5.11 6.98 14.26
CA GLU A 28 -4.13 8.00 13.83
C GLU A 28 -2.93 7.36 13.10
N ARG A 29 -2.44 6.23 13.61
CA ARG A 29 -1.35 5.47 12.98
C ARG A 29 -1.80 4.96 11.61
N ILE A 30 -3.00 4.39 11.48
CA ILE A 30 -3.47 3.87 10.19
C ILE A 30 -3.68 4.98 9.16
N GLY A 31 -4.22 6.13 9.57
CA GLY A 31 -4.37 7.29 8.68
C GLY A 31 -3.04 7.78 8.13
N ARG A 32 -2.00 7.85 8.97
CA ARG A 32 -0.64 8.20 8.54
C ARG A 32 -0.05 7.15 7.59
N LEU A 33 -0.26 5.86 7.84
CA LEU A 33 0.19 4.81 6.93
C LEU A 33 -0.49 4.92 5.56
N LEU A 34 -1.80 5.13 5.54
CA LEU A 34 -2.57 5.33 4.31
C LEU A 34 -2.05 6.53 3.50
N ASP A 35 -1.79 7.67 4.14
CA ASP A 35 -1.22 8.85 3.47
C ASP A 35 0.18 8.58 2.90
N ARG A 36 1.02 7.80 3.62
CA ARG A 36 2.35 7.38 3.14
C ARG A 36 2.25 6.48 1.91
N VAL A 37 1.40 5.45 1.97
CA VAL A 37 1.16 4.54 0.84
C VAL A 37 0.64 5.33 -0.36
N TRP A 38 -0.26 6.29 -0.13
CA TRP A 38 -0.79 7.15 -1.19
C TRP A 38 0.34 7.91 -1.88
N ASN A 39 1.19 8.59 -1.13
CA ASN A 39 2.32 9.36 -1.67
C ASN A 39 3.28 8.50 -2.49
N ALA A 40 3.58 7.27 -2.05
CA ALA A 40 4.44 6.34 -2.80
C ALA A 40 3.87 6.00 -4.19
N HIS A 41 2.54 5.95 -4.33
CA HIS A 41 1.87 5.70 -5.61
C HIS A 41 1.82 6.93 -6.53
N ARG A 42 2.25 8.12 -6.07
CA ARG A 42 2.33 9.34 -6.90
C ARG A 42 3.72 9.54 -7.52
N GLY A 43 4.71 8.74 -7.12
CA GLY A 43 6.09 8.87 -7.60
C GLY A 43 6.32 8.33 -9.02
N PRO A 44 7.40 8.75 -9.70
CA PRO A 44 7.77 8.24 -11.03
C PRO A 44 8.05 6.73 -11.03
N LEU A 45 8.45 6.17 -9.89
CA LEU A 45 8.66 4.73 -9.73
C LEU A 45 7.37 3.92 -9.93
N PHE A 46 6.21 4.44 -9.51
CA PHE A 46 4.93 3.77 -9.71
C PHE A 46 4.57 3.68 -11.19
N THR A 47 4.79 4.75 -11.95
CA THR A 47 4.54 4.76 -13.41
C THR A 47 5.47 3.77 -14.12
N ALA A 48 6.75 3.73 -13.77
CA ALA A 48 7.68 2.74 -14.31
C ALA A 48 7.28 1.30 -13.97
N ALA A 49 6.82 1.05 -12.74
CA ALA A 49 6.31 -0.25 -12.33
C ALA A 49 5.06 -0.67 -13.13
N LEU A 50 4.15 0.26 -13.42
CA LEU A 50 2.98 0.02 -14.26
C LEU A 50 3.35 -0.40 -15.68
N GLU A 51 4.28 0.31 -16.32
CA GLU A 51 4.78 -0.05 -17.65
C GLU A 51 5.39 -1.45 -17.67
N LEU A 52 6.15 -1.80 -16.63
CA LEU A 52 6.74 -3.12 -16.48
C LEU A 52 5.70 -4.22 -16.24
N TRP A 53 4.64 -3.95 -15.45
CA TRP A 53 3.51 -4.89 -15.28
C TRP A 53 2.78 -5.15 -16.60
N VAL A 54 2.57 -4.12 -17.42
CA VAL A 54 1.96 -4.25 -18.74
C VAL A 54 2.87 -5.06 -19.68
N ALA A 55 4.17 -4.75 -19.73
CA ALA A 55 5.14 -5.46 -20.57
C ALA A 55 5.30 -6.95 -20.17
N ALA A 56 5.28 -7.25 -18.87
CA ALA A 56 5.35 -8.62 -18.32
C ALA A 56 4.20 -9.52 -18.82
N ARG A 57 3.10 -8.94 -19.30
CA ARG A 57 1.96 -9.70 -19.83
C ARG A 57 2.32 -10.49 -21.09
N THR A 58 3.33 -10.04 -21.85
CA THR A 58 3.83 -10.69 -23.07
C THR A 58 5.24 -11.26 -22.95
N ASP A 59 6.01 -10.87 -21.93
CA ASP A 59 7.37 -11.38 -21.68
C ASP A 59 7.39 -12.27 -20.42
N ALA A 60 7.63 -13.58 -20.60
CA ALA A 60 7.64 -14.55 -19.52
C ALA A 60 8.83 -14.38 -18.55
N ALA A 61 9.99 -13.96 -19.05
CA ALA A 61 11.17 -13.74 -18.21
C ALA A 61 10.99 -12.47 -17.35
N LEU A 62 10.41 -11.42 -17.93
CA LEU A 62 10.05 -10.22 -17.19
C LEU A 62 8.97 -10.51 -16.14
N ARG A 63 7.97 -11.34 -16.48
CA ARG A 63 6.93 -11.76 -15.53
C ARG A 63 7.49 -12.49 -14.32
N ALA A 64 8.44 -13.41 -14.52
CA ALA A 64 9.11 -14.09 -13.42
C ALA A 64 9.81 -13.08 -12.50
N ALA A 65 10.59 -12.14 -13.06
CA ALA A 65 11.27 -11.10 -12.28
C ALA A 65 10.30 -10.17 -11.53
N MET A 66 9.16 -9.80 -12.15
CA MET A 66 8.14 -8.98 -11.50
C MET A 66 7.43 -9.73 -10.36
N ASN A 67 7.21 -11.03 -10.50
CA ASN A 67 6.64 -11.86 -9.42
C ASN A 67 7.59 -11.94 -8.22
N ASP A 68 8.90 -12.07 -8.45
CA ASP A 68 9.90 -12.09 -7.38
C ASP A 68 9.89 -10.77 -6.59
N VAL A 69 9.79 -9.64 -7.29
CA VAL A 69 9.65 -8.32 -6.65
C VAL A 69 8.34 -8.19 -5.88
N ALA A 70 7.22 -8.65 -6.45
CA ALA A 70 5.93 -8.61 -5.77
C ALA A 70 5.93 -9.45 -4.48
N ASN A 71 6.57 -10.62 -4.50
CA ASN A 71 6.73 -11.48 -3.33
C ASN A 71 7.58 -10.82 -2.25
N ALA A 72 8.73 -10.24 -2.63
CA ALA A 72 9.59 -9.51 -1.70
C ALA A 72 8.84 -8.32 -1.07
N GLN A 73 8.10 -7.57 -1.88
CA GLN A 73 7.28 -6.45 -1.40
C GLN A 73 6.19 -6.92 -0.42
N ALA A 74 5.51 -8.03 -0.69
CA ALA A 74 4.50 -8.58 0.22
C ALA A 74 5.09 -8.96 1.58
N VAL A 75 6.30 -9.52 1.61
CA VAL A 75 7.03 -9.81 2.86
C VAL A 75 7.34 -8.52 3.61
N SER A 76 7.93 -7.53 2.96
CA SER A 76 8.25 -6.23 3.59
C SER A 76 7.02 -5.51 4.14
N ILE A 77 5.90 -5.53 3.41
CA ILE A 77 4.63 -4.96 3.86
C ILE A 77 4.14 -5.67 5.13
N THR A 78 4.23 -7.00 5.16
CA THR A 78 3.82 -7.80 6.32
C THR A 78 4.68 -7.46 7.54
N GLU A 79 6.00 -7.44 7.38
CA GLU A 79 6.95 -7.09 8.46
C GLU A 79 6.73 -5.67 8.99
N ALA A 80 6.54 -4.70 8.08
CA ALA A 80 6.25 -3.32 8.45
C ALA A 80 4.93 -3.19 9.20
N THR A 81 3.90 -3.92 8.75
CA THR A 81 2.57 -3.93 9.39
C THR A 81 2.64 -4.51 10.80
N VAL A 82 3.36 -5.63 10.99
CA VAL A 82 3.59 -6.25 12.30
C VAL A 82 4.36 -5.31 13.22
N GLY A 83 5.41 -4.64 12.72
CA GLY A 83 6.21 -3.71 13.51
C GLY A 83 5.46 -2.44 13.91
N ALA A 84 4.60 -1.92 13.02
CA ALA A 84 3.88 -0.66 13.24
C ALA A 84 2.56 -0.83 14.01
N PHE A 85 1.95 -2.01 13.96
CA PHE A 85 0.66 -2.31 14.60
C PHE A 85 0.68 -3.68 15.29
N PRO A 86 1.57 -3.91 16.27
CA PRO A 86 1.70 -5.23 16.91
C PRO A 86 0.41 -5.71 17.59
N ASP A 87 -0.43 -4.77 18.04
CA ASP A 87 -1.74 -5.00 18.67
C ASP A 87 -2.86 -5.35 17.67
N LEU A 88 -2.69 -5.01 16.39
CA LEU A 88 -3.66 -5.29 15.32
C LEU A 88 -3.23 -6.44 14.43
N ALA A 89 -1.92 -6.67 14.28
CA ALA A 89 -1.35 -7.68 13.40
C ALA A 89 -1.84 -9.11 13.69
N SER A 90 -2.22 -9.39 14.94
CA SER A 90 -2.78 -10.68 15.37
C SER A 90 -4.31 -10.75 15.27
N ARG A 91 -5.00 -9.65 14.97
CA ARG A 91 -6.46 -9.61 14.90
C ARG A 91 -6.95 -10.23 13.59
N PRO A 92 -7.98 -11.10 13.64
CA PRO A 92 -8.59 -11.66 12.44
C PRO A 92 -9.03 -10.57 11.46
N GLY A 93 -8.73 -10.74 10.16
CA GLY A 93 -9.16 -9.81 9.11
C GLY A 93 -8.26 -8.61 8.89
N PHE A 94 -7.29 -8.33 9.77
CA PHE A 94 -6.44 -7.14 9.63
C PHE A 94 -5.49 -7.22 8.43
N ALA A 95 -4.88 -8.38 8.19
CA ALA A 95 -4.03 -8.59 7.03
C ALA A 95 -4.82 -8.46 5.71
N GLU A 96 -6.02 -9.02 5.67
CA GLU A 96 -6.94 -8.89 4.54
C GLU A 96 -7.35 -7.43 4.31
N TRP A 97 -7.65 -6.70 5.37
CA TRP A 97 -7.97 -5.27 5.28
C TRP A 97 -6.80 -4.44 4.75
N VAL A 98 -5.57 -4.71 5.20
CA VAL A 98 -4.35 -4.06 4.67
C VAL A 98 -4.20 -4.33 3.17
N MET A 99 -4.41 -5.58 2.74
CA MET A 99 -4.34 -5.96 1.32
C MET A 99 -5.41 -5.27 0.47
N ILE A 100 -6.64 -5.15 1.00
CA ILE A 100 -7.73 -4.41 0.36
C ILE A 100 -7.35 -2.93 0.23
N GLY A 101 -6.87 -2.31 1.31
CA GLY A 101 -6.41 -0.92 1.29
C GLY A 101 -5.34 -0.69 0.22
N LEU A 102 -4.30 -1.53 0.18
CA LEU A 102 -3.25 -1.44 -0.85
C LEU A 102 -3.81 -1.58 -2.28
N ALA A 103 -4.75 -2.51 -2.51
CA ALA A 103 -5.38 -2.67 -3.80
C ALA A 103 -6.22 -1.45 -4.19
N THR A 104 -6.98 -0.87 -3.24
CA THR A 104 -7.75 0.35 -3.42
C THR A 104 -6.83 1.51 -3.81
N LEU A 105 -5.80 1.80 -3.02
CA LEU A 105 -4.87 2.91 -3.29
C LEU A 105 -4.19 2.76 -4.65
N ARG A 106 -3.78 1.53 -5.02
CA ARG A 106 -3.24 1.26 -6.35
C ARG A 106 -4.24 1.57 -7.47
N GLY A 107 -5.49 1.12 -7.31
CA GLY A 107 -6.55 1.38 -8.29
C GLY A 107 -6.87 2.86 -8.46
N LEU A 108 -6.91 3.60 -7.35
CA LEU A 108 -7.08 5.06 -7.37
C LEU A 108 -5.92 5.75 -8.09
N ALA A 109 -4.68 5.36 -7.80
CA ALA A 109 -3.50 5.94 -8.45
C ALA A 109 -3.48 5.71 -9.97
N MET A 110 -4.05 4.59 -10.45
CA MET A 110 -4.19 4.30 -11.88
C MET A 110 -5.20 5.21 -12.59
N SER A 111 -6.08 5.93 -11.87
CA SER A 111 -7.00 6.87 -12.52
C SER A 111 -6.27 7.99 -13.26
N ASN A 112 -5.05 8.30 -12.84
CA ASN A 112 -4.16 9.27 -13.48
C ASN A 112 -3.77 8.91 -14.93
N LEU A 113 -3.99 7.66 -15.34
CA LEU A 113 -3.66 7.17 -16.69
C LEU A 113 -4.74 7.55 -17.72
N GLY A 114 -5.93 7.94 -17.28
CA GLY A 114 -7.00 8.47 -18.13
C GLY A 114 -7.30 9.92 -17.79
N GLU A 115 -7.54 10.77 -18.79
CA GLU A 115 -7.82 12.21 -18.60
C GLU A 115 -9.06 12.53 -17.73
N SER A 116 -9.83 11.52 -17.30
CA SER A 116 -11.17 11.73 -16.75
C SER A 116 -11.26 12.00 -15.25
N LEU A 117 -10.30 11.57 -14.42
CA LEU A 117 -10.45 11.66 -12.95
C LEU A 117 -9.13 12.00 -12.24
N ASP A 118 -9.14 13.10 -11.49
CA ASP A 118 -8.05 13.49 -10.61
C ASP A 118 -7.89 12.46 -9.47
N PRO A 119 -6.75 11.73 -9.42
CA PRO A 119 -6.48 10.74 -8.38
C PRO A 119 -6.47 11.35 -6.97
N ASP A 120 -6.01 12.59 -6.79
CA ASP A 120 -5.96 13.22 -5.47
C ASP A 120 -7.36 13.58 -4.98
N ALA A 121 -8.26 13.96 -5.89
CA ALA A 121 -9.68 14.12 -5.58
C ALA A 121 -10.34 12.78 -5.18
N LEU A 122 -10.00 11.68 -5.86
CA LEU A 122 -10.49 10.36 -5.47
C LEU A 122 -9.95 9.91 -4.11
N TRP A 123 -8.69 10.25 -3.79
CA TRP A 123 -8.11 9.96 -2.49
C TRP A 123 -8.85 10.68 -1.35
N LEU A 124 -9.20 11.95 -1.54
CA LEU A 124 -10.00 12.71 -0.57
C LEU A 124 -11.35 12.06 -0.27
N ILE A 125 -11.94 11.34 -1.24
CA ILE A 125 -13.20 10.60 -1.07
C ILE A 125 -12.95 9.24 -0.38
N ALA A 126 -11.92 8.50 -0.81
CA ALA A 126 -11.68 7.14 -0.35
C ALA A 126 -11.06 7.07 1.06
N ARG A 127 -10.19 8.01 1.41
CA ARG A 127 -9.51 8.05 2.71
C ARG A 127 -10.46 7.98 3.91
N PRO A 128 -11.49 8.84 4.03
CA PRO A 128 -12.42 8.75 5.17
C PRO A 128 -13.16 7.41 5.22
N GLN A 129 -13.50 6.83 4.06
CA GLN A 129 -14.18 5.53 4.00
C GLN A 129 -13.29 4.38 4.48
N LEU A 130 -12.00 4.42 4.15
CA LEU A 130 -11.03 3.45 4.67
C LEU A 130 -10.85 3.60 6.18
N LEU A 131 -10.78 4.83 6.70
CA LEU A 131 -10.68 5.07 8.13
C LEU A 131 -11.94 4.62 8.89
N GLU A 132 -13.12 4.95 8.38
CA GLU A 132 -14.39 4.50 8.98
C GLU A 132 -14.51 2.97 8.96
N SER A 133 -14.12 2.32 7.86
CA SER A 133 -14.03 0.88 7.78
C SER A 133 -13.05 0.29 8.80
N PHE A 134 -11.89 0.92 8.98
CA PHE A 134 -10.91 0.49 9.96
C PHE A 134 -11.46 0.60 11.38
N ASP A 135 -12.04 1.75 11.74
CA ASP A 135 -12.60 1.98 13.07
C ASP A 135 -13.75 1.01 13.36
N SER A 136 -14.60 0.72 12.37
CA SER A 136 -15.69 -0.24 12.51
C SER A 136 -15.22 -1.68 12.72
N LEU A 137 -14.07 -2.06 12.16
CA LEU A 137 -13.57 -3.44 12.20
C LEU A 137 -12.58 -3.68 13.35
N PHE A 138 -11.80 -2.65 13.71
CA PHE A 138 -10.65 -2.75 14.61
C PHE A 138 -10.60 -1.66 15.68
N GLY A 139 -11.54 -0.71 15.68
CA GLY A 139 -11.66 0.29 16.74
C GLY A 139 -11.78 -0.36 18.12
N GLU A 140 -11.39 0.38 19.15
CA GLU A 140 -11.66 -0.06 20.52
C GLU A 140 -13.18 -0.09 20.72
N SER A 141 -13.73 -1.25 21.09
CA SER A 141 -15.12 -1.32 21.55
C SER A 141 -15.30 -0.29 22.66
N ALA A 142 -16.31 0.57 22.54
CA ALA A 142 -16.70 1.43 23.66
C ALA A 142 -16.87 0.54 24.90
N PRO A 143 -16.32 0.92 26.07
CA PRO A 143 -16.57 0.16 27.29
C PRO A 143 -18.09 0.08 27.49
N ASP A 144 -18.62 -1.13 27.64
CA ASP A 144 -20.01 -1.36 28.05
C ASP A 144 -20.24 -0.54 29.32
N THR A 145 -20.97 0.56 29.19
CA THR A 145 -21.46 1.40 30.31
C THR A 145 -22.65 0.74 30.99
#